data_AF-E6UCE9-F1
#
_entry.id   AF-E6UCE9-F1
#
_cell.length_a   1.000
_cell.length_b   1.000
_cell.length_c   1.000
_cell.angle_alpha   90.00
_cell.angle_beta   90.00
_cell.angle_gamma   90.00
#
_symmetry.space_group_name_H-M   'P 1'
#
loop_
_entity.id
_entity.type
_entity.pdbx_description
1 polymer ?
#
loop_
_entity_poly.entity_id
_entity_poly.type
_entity_poly.pdbx_seq_one_letter_code
_entity_poly.pdbx_strand_id
1 'polypeptide(L)'
;MKDLIKRIVSASAVLFVSAAVLSGFPAGTLKASAGEVYDIYVGKERVETSNCKDILGNGVFSYEPETSTLTINGNYGYESAELISSNIEDLTVNVIGDSELKGYFYFYKDTTITGTGKLSLSTSDSLNAITLYGGTRLTIMDADLDISGCNAISGSIRGTQDIYISGSYINAHGKEAAICDLNTVSIFRCDITKPAYCFWGEGGIYEADMTTYAKDVRMIPSYDLWIDENKVNADNCHDILDNGIFSYDPVQKMLTISGSFDHPMDQELIYSSEKGLIINVTEDSEIPGYTVLHEDTVITGKGVFITGTGTSSGNSITAIANHNCKLTIDNTRLMALGHVGIGTTTGSIDIYNSDVLAAGSEQAFAFAPDSFNIYDGNLSFPSPYTVGNNTIYDGGSKAAKMVAIERLKVKGDINGDGIINVTDLSLAAAYVKGKRSLNEDQESRADISGDGKITITDISIIAAHIKGKKAIV
;
A
#
# COMPACT_ATOMS: atom_id res chain seq x y z
N MET A 1 -23.08 -8.55 11.53
CA MET A 1 -23.87 -8.19 10.33
C MET A 1 -24.09 -6.68 10.17
N LYS A 2 -24.01 -5.87 11.26
CA LYS A 2 -23.98 -4.39 11.15
C LYS A 2 -22.59 -3.82 10.82
N ASP A 3 -21.51 -4.54 11.14
CA ASP A 3 -20.14 -4.07 10.86
C ASP A 3 -19.61 -4.45 9.46
N LEU A 4 -20.24 -5.44 8.81
CA LEU A 4 -19.85 -5.89 7.47
C LEU A 4 -20.38 -4.97 6.35
N ILE A 5 -21.37 -4.11 6.64
CA ILE A 5 -22.05 -3.27 5.63
C ILE A 5 -21.24 -1.98 5.33
N LYS A 6 -20.28 -1.59 6.17
CA LYS A 6 -19.38 -0.45 5.87
C LYS A 6 -18.21 -0.79 4.95
N ARG A 7 -17.94 -2.07 4.70
CA ARG A 7 -16.69 -2.54 4.05
C ARG A 7 -16.84 -2.95 2.57
N ILE A 8 -18.00 -2.72 1.93
CA ILE A 8 -18.32 -3.27 0.59
C ILE A 8 -18.30 -2.22 -0.55
N VAL A 9 -17.87 -0.97 -0.32
CA VAL A 9 -17.78 0.03 -1.41
C VAL A 9 -16.32 0.40 -1.70
N SER A 10 -15.56 -0.53 -2.29
CA SER A 10 -14.22 -0.25 -2.83
C SER A 10 -13.86 -1.18 -4.00
N ALA A 11 -14.61 -1.11 -5.09
CA ALA A 11 -14.22 -1.81 -6.32
C ALA A 11 -14.66 -1.04 -7.57
N SER A 12 -13.94 0.05 -7.85
CA SER A 12 -13.82 0.61 -9.19
C SER A 12 -12.35 0.95 -9.40
N ALA A 13 -11.55 -0.07 -9.73
CA ALA A 13 -10.15 0.11 -10.08
C ALA A 13 -10.08 0.87 -11.42
N VAL A 14 -9.84 2.17 -11.35
CA VAL A 14 -9.33 2.91 -12.51
C VAL A 14 -7.81 2.76 -12.47
N LEU A 15 -7.31 1.92 -13.37
CA LEU A 15 -5.88 1.65 -13.53
C LEU A 15 -5.28 2.80 -14.34
N PHE A 16 -4.64 3.78 -13.69
CA PHE A 16 -3.80 4.75 -14.38
C PHE A 16 -2.33 4.47 -14.09
N VAL A 17 -1.58 4.28 -15.17
CA VAL A 17 -0.15 4.00 -15.15
C VAL A 17 0.59 5.24 -14.65
N SER A 18 1.13 5.18 -13.44
CA SER A 18 2.20 6.07 -13.00
C SER A 18 3.55 5.46 -13.40
N ALA A 19 4.19 6.04 -14.41
CA ALA A 19 5.61 5.89 -14.76
C ALA A 19 5.85 6.69 -16.05
N ALA A 20 6.96 7.38 -16.31
CA ALA A 20 8.18 7.66 -15.58
C ALA A 20 8.86 8.81 -16.33
N VAL A 21 9.66 9.62 -15.65
CA VAL A 21 10.57 10.56 -16.31
C VAL A 21 11.85 9.81 -16.71
N LEU A 22 12.21 9.80 -18.00
CA LEU A 22 13.49 10.27 -18.59
C LEU A 22 13.93 9.50 -19.88
N SER A 23 14.23 10.28 -20.92
CA SER A 23 15.23 10.08 -22.01
C SER A 23 14.90 9.20 -23.23
N GLY A 24 14.77 9.84 -24.39
CA GLY A 24 14.97 9.22 -25.71
C GLY A 24 14.21 9.86 -26.87
N PHE A 25 14.65 11.03 -27.37
CA PHE A 25 14.14 11.58 -28.64
C PHE A 25 14.79 10.87 -29.85
N PRO A 26 14.03 10.39 -30.85
CA PRO A 26 14.49 10.37 -32.22
C PRO A 26 14.22 11.74 -32.85
N ALA A 27 15.24 12.35 -33.46
CA ALA A 27 15.11 13.54 -34.26
C ALA A 27 14.22 13.27 -35.49
N GLY A 28 12.96 13.72 -35.43
CA GLY A 28 11.99 13.62 -36.51
C GLY A 28 11.43 14.99 -36.89
N THR A 29 11.93 15.53 -38.01
CA THR A 29 11.30 16.55 -38.88
C THR A 29 10.35 17.57 -38.25
N LEU A 30 10.90 18.76 -37.95
CA LEU A 30 10.14 19.98 -37.70
C LEU A 30 9.37 20.38 -38.96
N LYS A 31 8.05 20.16 -38.97
CA LYS A 31 7.14 20.98 -39.78
C LYS A 31 6.72 22.16 -38.92
N ALA A 32 7.14 23.36 -39.31
CA ALA A 32 6.56 24.60 -38.82
C ALA A 32 5.10 24.66 -39.28
N SER A 33 4.19 24.22 -38.40
CA SER A 33 2.77 24.51 -38.48
C SER A 33 2.54 25.93 -37.93
N ALA A 34 1.59 26.67 -38.49
CA ALA A 34 1.17 27.94 -37.90
C ALA A 34 0.78 27.71 -36.43
N GLY A 35 1.20 28.59 -35.52
CA GLY A 35 1.12 28.39 -34.07
C GLY A 35 -0.27 27.91 -33.64
N GLU A 36 -0.35 26.68 -33.14
CA GLU A 36 -1.58 26.16 -32.59
C GLU A 36 -1.86 26.91 -31.29
N VAL A 37 -3.13 27.22 -31.08
CA VAL A 37 -3.59 27.88 -29.88
C VAL A 37 -4.45 26.91 -29.11
N TYR A 38 -4.17 26.81 -27.82
CA TYR A 38 -4.86 25.88 -26.92
C TYR A 38 -5.90 26.65 -26.11
N ASP A 39 -7.03 26.00 -25.80
CA ASP A 39 -8.14 26.61 -25.06
C ASP A 39 -7.88 26.60 -23.55
N ILE A 40 -6.72 27.11 -23.16
CA ILE A 40 -6.29 27.33 -21.79
C ILE A 40 -5.58 28.69 -21.67
N TYR A 41 -5.92 29.41 -20.62
CA TYR A 41 -5.25 30.64 -20.21
C TYR A 41 -4.54 30.42 -18.88
N VAL A 42 -3.32 30.94 -18.77
CA VAL A 42 -2.61 31.08 -17.50
C VAL A 42 -2.39 32.55 -17.22
N GLY A 43 -3.05 33.07 -16.18
CA GLY A 43 -3.14 34.51 -15.97
C GLY A 43 -3.82 35.19 -17.15
N LYS A 44 -3.10 36.12 -17.81
CA LYS A 44 -3.58 36.82 -19.01
C LYS A 44 -3.05 36.22 -20.32
N GLU A 45 -2.15 35.24 -20.23
CA GLU A 45 -1.50 34.65 -21.39
C GLU A 45 -2.33 33.48 -21.91
N ARG A 46 -2.67 33.51 -23.20
CA ARG A 46 -3.25 32.36 -23.89
C ARG A 46 -2.11 31.39 -24.24
N VAL A 47 -2.32 30.10 -24.02
CA VAL A 47 -1.29 29.11 -24.31
C VAL A 47 -1.28 28.80 -25.81
N GLU A 48 -0.09 28.84 -26.39
CA GLU A 48 0.20 28.62 -27.80
C GLU A 48 1.45 27.75 -27.94
N THR A 49 1.67 27.15 -29.11
CA THR A 49 2.90 26.36 -29.37
C THR A 49 4.19 27.17 -29.12
N SER A 50 4.13 28.50 -29.23
CA SER A 50 5.28 29.39 -29.04
C SER A 50 5.67 29.62 -27.58
N ASN A 51 4.71 29.56 -26.65
CA ASN A 51 4.93 29.83 -25.22
C ASN A 51 4.70 28.60 -24.32
N CYS A 52 4.20 27.49 -24.84
CA CYS A 52 3.82 26.33 -24.02
C CYS A 52 4.94 25.80 -23.11
N LYS A 53 6.22 25.95 -23.47
CA LYS A 53 7.34 25.50 -22.62
C LYS A 53 7.60 26.38 -21.39
N ASP A 54 7.18 27.63 -21.43
CA ASP A 54 7.30 28.60 -20.34
C ASP A 54 6.26 29.70 -20.58
N ILE A 55 5.03 29.44 -20.13
CA ILE A 55 3.83 30.19 -20.55
C ILE A 55 3.94 31.67 -20.20
N LEU A 56 4.61 31.98 -19.08
CA LEU A 56 4.74 33.33 -18.54
C LEU A 56 6.18 33.89 -18.66
N GLY A 57 7.13 33.11 -19.20
CA GLY A 57 8.54 33.48 -19.25
C GLY A 57 9.23 33.49 -17.88
N ASN A 58 8.66 32.80 -16.88
CA ASN A 58 9.14 32.79 -15.49
C ASN A 58 9.46 31.38 -14.97
N GLY A 59 9.27 30.35 -15.79
CA GLY A 59 9.55 28.95 -15.47
C GLY A 59 8.54 28.26 -14.55
N VAL A 60 7.44 28.91 -14.16
CA VAL A 60 6.46 28.34 -13.21
C VAL A 60 5.47 27.40 -13.91
N PHE A 61 4.99 27.78 -15.09
CA PHE A 61 3.97 27.04 -15.83
C PHE A 61 4.49 26.60 -17.20
N SER A 62 4.32 25.32 -17.50
CA SER A 62 4.54 24.76 -18.84
C SER A 62 3.40 23.84 -19.21
N TYR A 63 3.06 23.75 -20.49
CA TYR A 63 2.00 22.92 -21.03
C TYR A 63 2.57 21.98 -22.10
N GLU A 64 2.28 20.68 -21.98
CA GLU A 64 2.59 19.65 -22.96
C GLU A 64 1.30 19.28 -23.73
N PRO A 65 1.17 19.71 -25.00
CA PRO A 65 -0.05 19.48 -25.79
C PRO A 65 -0.34 18.00 -26.05
N GLU A 66 0.69 17.17 -26.25
CA GLU A 66 0.53 15.76 -26.61
C GLU A 66 -0.16 14.94 -25.50
N THR A 67 -0.03 15.38 -24.25
CA THR A 67 -0.61 14.72 -23.08
C THR A 67 -1.62 15.60 -22.34
N SER A 68 -2.02 16.73 -22.93
CA SER A 68 -2.87 17.75 -22.29
C SER A 68 -2.42 18.05 -20.85
N THR A 69 -1.12 18.22 -20.62
CA THR A 69 -0.57 18.33 -19.26
C THR A 69 -0.05 19.74 -18.97
N LEU A 70 -0.72 20.46 -18.08
CA LEU A 70 -0.20 21.69 -17.46
C LEU A 70 0.64 21.32 -16.24
N THR A 71 1.93 21.69 -16.25
CA THR A 71 2.86 21.49 -15.14
C THR A 71 2.99 22.77 -14.33
N ILE A 72 2.96 22.64 -13.00
CA ILE A 72 3.17 23.72 -12.04
C ILE A 72 4.44 23.41 -11.23
N ASN A 73 5.39 24.35 -11.21
CA ASN A 73 6.67 24.22 -10.52
C ASN A 73 7.16 25.56 -9.95
N GLY A 74 6.40 26.13 -9.02
CA GLY A 74 6.80 27.33 -8.30
C GLY A 74 5.64 28.27 -7.97
N ASN A 75 6.01 29.39 -7.35
CA ASN A 75 5.04 30.32 -6.79
C ASN A 75 4.61 31.37 -7.82
N TYR A 76 3.33 31.72 -7.83
CA TYR A 76 2.82 32.73 -8.75
C TYR A 76 1.49 33.34 -8.29
N GLY A 77 1.18 34.53 -8.80
CA GLY A 77 -0.13 35.16 -8.67
C GLY A 77 -0.21 36.23 -7.60
N TYR A 78 -1.42 36.77 -7.45
CA TYR A 78 -1.80 37.78 -6.48
C TYR A 78 -3.27 37.58 -6.12
N GLU A 79 -3.71 38.18 -5.01
CA GLU A 79 -5.07 37.98 -4.51
C GLU A 79 -6.12 38.26 -5.60
N SER A 80 -7.06 37.32 -5.78
CA SER A 80 -8.17 37.43 -6.75
C SER A 80 -7.76 37.45 -8.24
N ALA A 81 -6.59 36.91 -8.60
CA ALA A 81 -6.22 36.69 -10.01
C ALA A 81 -6.91 35.45 -10.60
N GLU A 82 -7.44 35.52 -11.83
CA GLU A 82 -7.74 34.33 -12.62
C GLU A 82 -6.41 33.69 -13.04
N LEU A 83 -6.05 32.56 -12.43
CA LEU A 83 -4.77 31.91 -12.68
C LEU A 83 -4.83 30.87 -13.77
N ILE A 84 -5.86 30.02 -13.76
CA ILE A 84 -6.06 28.98 -14.76
C ILE A 84 -7.51 29.06 -15.22
N SER A 85 -7.70 29.11 -16.53
CA SER A 85 -9.02 29.08 -17.16
C SER A 85 -8.92 28.11 -18.32
N SER A 86 -9.49 26.90 -18.17
CA SER A 86 -9.31 25.81 -19.13
C SER A 86 -10.63 25.29 -19.66
N ASN A 87 -10.72 25.20 -20.98
CA ASN A 87 -11.75 24.48 -21.73
C ASN A 87 -11.13 23.31 -22.51
N ILE A 88 -10.01 22.76 -22.03
CA ILE A 88 -9.34 21.58 -22.57
C ILE A 88 -9.98 20.32 -21.98
N GLU A 89 -10.39 19.40 -22.85
CA GLU A 89 -10.88 18.07 -22.47
C GLU A 89 -9.74 17.22 -21.90
N ASP A 90 -10.02 16.54 -20.78
CA ASP A 90 -9.08 15.68 -20.06
C ASP A 90 -7.75 16.37 -19.68
N LEU A 91 -7.81 17.65 -19.29
CA LEU A 91 -6.63 18.38 -18.81
C LEU A 91 -6.03 17.68 -17.59
N THR A 92 -4.72 17.46 -17.59
CA THR A 92 -3.97 17.10 -16.38
C THR A 92 -3.21 18.31 -15.85
N VAL A 93 -3.47 18.71 -14.62
CA VAL A 93 -2.68 19.67 -13.85
C VAL A 93 -1.71 18.87 -12.95
N ASN A 94 -0.43 18.87 -13.31
CA ASN A 94 0.62 18.13 -12.61
C ASN A 94 1.51 19.07 -11.79
N VAL A 95 1.43 18.98 -10.46
CA VAL A 95 2.22 19.79 -9.53
C VAL A 95 3.50 19.05 -9.19
N ILE A 96 4.63 19.48 -9.72
CA ILE A 96 5.91 18.75 -9.58
C ILE A 96 6.85 19.34 -8.52
N GLY A 97 6.56 20.55 -8.06
CA GLY A 97 7.28 21.20 -6.97
C GLY A 97 6.30 21.94 -6.07
N ASP A 98 6.65 22.05 -4.79
CA ASP A 98 5.83 22.78 -3.82
C ASP A 98 5.59 24.21 -4.32
N SER A 99 4.31 24.54 -4.48
CA SER A 99 3.88 25.74 -5.21
C SER A 99 2.81 26.48 -4.42
N GLU A 100 3.09 27.74 -4.11
CA GLU A 100 2.16 28.68 -3.52
C GLU A 100 1.57 29.59 -4.59
N LEU A 101 0.28 29.40 -4.87
CA LEU A 101 -0.46 30.14 -5.87
C LEU A 101 -1.50 31.07 -5.23
N LYS A 102 -1.56 32.31 -5.70
CA LYS A 102 -2.56 33.30 -5.28
C LYS A 102 -3.49 33.64 -6.44
N GLY A 103 -4.76 33.24 -6.31
CA GLY A 103 -5.80 33.40 -7.32
C GLY A 103 -6.72 32.18 -7.37
N TYR A 104 -7.44 32.01 -8.48
CA TYR A 104 -8.46 30.98 -8.64
C TYR A 104 -8.40 30.27 -10.01
N PHE A 105 -8.99 29.08 -10.07
CA PHE A 105 -9.06 28.22 -11.26
C PHE A 105 -10.50 28.03 -11.73
N TYR A 106 -10.67 28.06 -13.05
CA TYR A 106 -11.91 27.71 -13.75
C TYR A 106 -11.68 26.54 -14.70
N PHE A 107 -12.51 25.50 -14.53
CA PHE A 107 -12.51 24.33 -15.39
C PHE A 107 -13.88 24.17 -16.05
N TYR A 108 -13.90 24.22 -17.38
CA TYR A 108 -15.09 24.05 -18.22
C TYR A 108 -15.21 22.63 -18.82
N LYS A 109 -14.20 21.80 -18.56
CA LYS A 109 -14.03 20.42 -19.04
C LYS A 109 -13.35 19.55 -18.00
N ASP A 110 -13.49 18.24 -18.14
CA ASP A 110 -12.94 17.25 -17.22
C ASP A 110 -11.44 17.49 -17.01
N THR A 111 -11.05 17.54 -15.74
CA THR A 111 -9.69 17.90 -15.32
C THR A 111 -9.23 16.99 -14.21
N THR A 112 -7.96 16.58 -14.26
CA THR A 112 -7.27 15.85 -13.20
C THR A 112 -6.21 16.74 -12.55
N ILE A 113 -6.18 16.81 -11.23
CA ILE A 113 -5.08 17.40 -10.46
C ILE A 113 -4.30 16.25 -9.81
N THR A 114 -2.99 16.22 -10.03
CA THR A 114 -2.06 15.22 -9.50
C THR A 114 -0.68 15.84 -9.28
N GLY A 115 0.26 15.07 -8.74
CA GLY A 115 1.67 15.43 -8.71
C GLY A 115 2.31 15.22 -7.35
N THR A 116 3.64 15.30 -7.33
CA THR A 116 4.46 15.02 -6.14
C THR A 116 4.69 16.24 -5.26
N GLY A 117 4.45 17.44 -5.78
CA GLY A 117 4.57 18.68 -5.03
C GLY A 117 3.25 19.08 -4.36
N LYS A 118 3.34 19.80 -3.24
CA LYS A 118 2.19 20.40 -2.60
C LYS A 118 1.71 21.64 -3.37
N LEU A 119 0.41 21.74 -3.64
CA LEU A 119 -0.21 22.96 -4.16
C LEU A 119 -0.98 23.70 -3.06
N SER A 120 -0.48 24.87 -2.68
CA SER A 120 -1.18 25.81 -1.81
C SER A 120 -1.86 26.89 -2.66
N LEU A 121 -3.17 26.80 -2.88
CA LEU A 121 -3.95 27.76 -3.66
C LEU A 121 -4.83 28.60 -2.75
N SER A 122 -4.65 29.92 -2.79
CA SER A 122 -5.46 30.85 -1.99
C SER A 122 -6.05 31.97 -2.85
N THR A 123 -7.31 32.32 -2.60
CA THR A 123 -7.94 33.53 -3.14
C THR A 123 -8.64 34.32 -2.03
N SER A 124 -9.24 35.46 -2.37
CA SER A 124 -9.99 36.26 -1.40
C SER A 124 -11.26 35.53 -0.93
N ASP A 125 -11.72 35.89 0.27
CA ASP A 125 -12.95 35.41 0.90
C ASP A 125 -14.25 35.76 0.14
N SER A 126 -14.15 36.37 -1.05
CA SER A 126 -15.27 36.71 -1.92
C SER A 126 -15.29 35.90 -3.22
N LEU A 127 -14.30 35.04 -3.45
CA LEU A 127 -14.15 34.23 -4.65
C LEU A 127 -13.93 32.76 -4.31
N ASN A 128 -14.41 31.87 -5.17
CA ASN A 128 -14.13 30.44 -5.04
C ASN A 128 -12.71 30.15 -5.56
N ALA A 129 -11.95 29.28 -4.90
CA ALA A 129 -10.59 28.98 -5.33
C ALA A 129 -10.56 28.06 -6.56
N ILE A 130 -11.41 27.03 -6.60
CA ILE A 130 -11.62 26.19 -7.79
C ILE A 130 -13.11 26.15 -8.12
N THR A 131 -13.48 26.54 -9.35
CA THR A 131 -14.87 26.48 -9.84
C THR A 131 -15.01 25.60 -11.07
N LEU A 132 -15.97 24.68 -11.01
CA LEU A 132 -16.30 23.75 -12.09
C LEU A 132 -17.55 24.21 -12.84
N TYR A 133 -17.49 24.23 -14.17
CA TYR A 133 -18.58 24.67 -15.04
C TYR A 133 -19.15 23.54 -15.87
N GLY A 134 -20.44 23.64 -16.24
CA GLY A 134 -21.09 22.67 -17.11
C GLY A 134 -21.22 21.28 -16.48
N GLY A 135 -21.26 20.20 -17.27
CA GLY A 135 -21.33 18.82 -16.76
C GLY A 135 -19.97 18.22 -16.39
N THR A 136 -19.03 19.05 -15.92
CA THR A 136 -17.61 18.70 -15.74
C THR A 136 -17.36 17.86 -14.50
N ARG A 137 -16.35 16.98 -14.57
CA ARG A 137 -15.75 16.28 -13.44
C ARG A 137 -14.37 16.82 -13.10
N LEU A 138 -14.13 17.08 -11.81
CA LEU A 138 -12.78 17.24 -11.26
C LEU A 138 -12.32 15.92 -10.63
N THR A 139 -11.16 15.44 -11.05
CA THR A 139 -10.46 14.31 -10.43
C THR A 139 -9.26 14.83 -9.65
N ILE A 140 -9.12 14.46 -8.38
CA ILE A 140 -7.94 14.75 -7.56
C ILE A 140 -7.33 13.41 -7.17
N MET A 141 -6.13 13.12 -7.64
CA MET A 141 -5.52 11.80 -7.51
C MET A 141 -4.05 11.90 -7.13
N ASP A 142 -3.67 11.22 -6.04
CA ASP A 142 -2.31 11.20 -5.50
C ASP A 142 -1.68 12.62 -5.44
N ALA A 143 -2.45 13.57 -4.91
CA ALA A 143 -2.09 14.99 -4.81
C ALA A 143 -2.02 15.47 -3.35
N ASP A 144 -1.26 16.54 -3.10
CA ASP A 144 -1.26 17.26 -1.83
C ASP A 144 -1.74 18.70 -2.05
N LEU A 145 -2.95 19.02 -1.58
CA LEU A 145 -3.64 20.27 -1.83
C LEU A 145 -3.97 21.01 -0.54
N ASP A 146 -3.75 22.31 -0.55
CA ASP A 146 -4.14 23.25 0.52
C ASP A 146 -4.85 24.43 -0.14
N ILE A 147 -6.18 24.42 -0.12
CA ILE A 147 -7.04 25.25 -0.97
C ILE A 147 -7.91 26.15 -0.10
N SER A 148 -7.85 27.46 -0.32
CA SER A 148 -8.57 28.46 0.48
C SER A 148 -9.32 29.50 -0.36
N GLY A 149 -10.58 29.78 -0.02
CA GLY A 149 -11.40 30.83 -0.66
C GLY A 149 -12.75 31.06 0.03
N CYS A 150 -13.66 31.79 -0.63
CA CYS A 150 -15.08 31.86 -0.23
C CYS A 150 -15.67 30.45 -0.14
N ASN A 151 -15.52 29.69 -1.23
CA ASN A 151 -15.53 28.24 -1.22
C ASN A 151 -14.19 27.72 -1.73
N ALA A 152 -13.64 26.66 -1.13
CA ALA A 152 -12.38 26.10 -1.62
C ALA A 152 -12.58 25.39 -2.97
N ILE A 153 -13.57 24.51 -3.08
CA ILE A 153 -13.94 23.85 -4.35
C ILE A 153 -15.46 23.90 -4.52
N SER A 154 -15.93 24.38 -5.67
CA SER A 154 -17.37 24.54 -5.91
C SER A 154 -17.79 24.21 -7.33
N GLY A 155 -18.98 23.65 -7.49
CA GLY A 155 -19.70 23.69 -8.77
C GLY A 155 -20.30 25.07 -9.03
N SER A 156 -20.32 25.51 -10.29
CA SER A 156 -20.95 26.78 -10.69
C SER A 156 -22.48 26.71 -10.62
N ILE A 157 -23.05 25.51 -10.79
CA ILE A 157 -24.48 25.25 -10.74
C ILE A 157 -24.68 23.94 -10.00
N ARG A 158 -25.32 24.02 -8.82
CA ARG A 158 -25.61 22.86 -7.99
C ARG A 158 -26.28 21.73 -8.78
N GLY A 159 -25.76 20.52 -8.61
CA GLY A 159 -26.34 19.32 -9.22
C GLY A 159 -25.87 19.01 -10.64
N THR A 160 -24.80 19.66 -11.13
CA THR A 160 -24.29 19.41 -12.49
C THR A 160 -22.84 18.92 -12.58
N GLN A 161 -21.97 19.28 -11.63
CA GLN A 161 -20.55 18.89 -11.64
C GLN A 161 -20.23 17.79 -10.64
N ASP A 162 -19.31 16.89 -10.99
CA ASP A 162 -18.84 15.83 -10.08
C ASP A 162 -17.44 16.12 -9.56
N ILE A 163 -17.11 15.57 -8.38
CA ILE A 163 -15.73 15.44 -7.92
C ILE A 163 -15.42 14.00 -7.53
N TYR A 164 -14.24 13.53 -7.93
CA TYR A 164 -13.66 12.26 -7.50
C TYR A 164 -12.30 12.51 -6.85
N ILE A 165 -12.13 12.08 -5.61
CA ILE A 165 -10.90 12.25 -4.83
C ILE A 165 -10.33 10.89 -4.48
N SER A 166 -9.04 10.67 -4.74
CA SER A 166 -8.36 9.45 -4.34
C SER A 166 -6.91 9.60 -3.93
N GLY A 167 -6.50 8.87 -2.89
CA GLY A 167 -5.09 8.77 -2.45
C GLY A 167 -4.44 10.12 -2.12
N SER A 168 -5.22 11.14 -1.80
CA SER A 168 -4.77 12.54 -1.76
C SER A 168 -4.83 13.14 -0.36
N TYR A 169 -3.92 14.06 -0.08
CA TYR A 169 -4.00 15.00 1.04
C TYR A 169 -4.77 16.24 0.58
N ILE A 170 -5.83 16.61 1.29
CA ILE A 170 -6.60 17.82 0.99
C ILE A 170 -6.89 18.55 2.30
N ASN A 171 -6.43 19.80 2.38
CA ASN A 171 -6.89 20.77 3.34
C ASN A 171 -7.71 21.82 2.56
N ALA A 172 -9.02 21.80 2.73
CA ALA A 172 -9.94 22.71 2.03
C ALA A 172 -10.59 23.66 3.05
N HIS A 173 -10.39 24.96 2.84
CA HIS A 173 -10.80 26.02 3.74
C HIS A 173 -11.73 27.00 3.02
N GLY A 174 -13.00 26.97 3.40
CA GLY A 174 -14.02 27.86 2.88
C GLY A 174 -14.55 28.80 3.94
N LYS A 175 -14.70 30.09 3.60
CA LYS A 175 -15.50 31.00 4.43
C LYS A 175 -16.97 30.55 4.51
N GLU A 176 -17.52 30.10 3.39
CA GLU A 176 -18.89 29.59 3.28
C GLU A 176 -18.91 28.05 3.26
N ALA A 177 -18.08 27.40 2.44
CA ALA A 177 -17.96 25.94 2.38
C ALA A 177 -16.60 25.45 1.84
N ALA A 178 -16.09 24.33 2.34
CA ALA A 178 -14.89 23.69 1.81
C ALA A 178 -15.16 23.07 0.42
N ILE A 179 -16.17 22.20 0.30
CA ILE A 179 -16.55 21.53 -0.96
C ILE A 179 -18.07 21.55 -1.11
N CYS A 180 -18.61 22.26 -2.11
CA CYS A 180 -20.05 22.50 -2.25
C CYS A 180 -20.55 22.61 -3.71
N ASP A 181 -21.88 22.66 -3.84
CA ASP A 181 -22.62 22.86 -5.10
C ASP A 181 -22.30 21.86 -6.21
N LEU A 182 -22.04 20.61 -5.82
CA LEU A 182 -21.77 19.50 -6.75
C LEU A 182 -23.02 18.62 -6.95
N ASN A 183 -23.00 17.82 -8.01
CA ASN A 183 -23.88 16.67 -8.20
C ASN A 183 -23.45 15.52 -7.30
N THR A 184 -22.16 15.15 -7.30
CA THR A 184 -21.67 14.02 -6.50
C THR A 184 -20.24 14.27 -6.00
N VAL A 185 -20.00 13.95 -4.73
CA VAL A 185 -18.67 13.81 -4.12
C VAL A 185 -18.36 12.33 -3.93
N SER A 186 -17.37 11.83 -4.67
CA SER A 186 -16.86 10.47 -4.56
C SER A 186 -15.47 10.47 -3.94
N ILE A 187 -15.27 9.66 -2.90
CA ILE A 187 -13.99 9.56 -2.17
C ILE A 187 -13.57 8.09 -2.18
N PHE A 188 -12.31 7.84 -2.54
CA PHE A 188 -11.75 6.49 -2.61
C PHE A 188 -10.33 6.47 -2.08
N ARG A 189 -9.97 5.52 -1.19
CA ARG A 189 -8.63 5.49 -0.54
C ARG A 189 -8.26 6.81 0.16
N CYS A 190 -9.25 7.50 0.72
CA CYS A 190 -9.04 8.59 1.65
C CYS A 190 -10.01 8.50 2.83
N ASP A 191 -9.62 9.09 3.96
CA ASP A 191 -10.48 9.32 5.12
C ASP A 191 -10.61 10.83 5.38
N ILE A 192 -11.84 11.28 5.69
CA ILE A 192 -12.07 12.64 6.19
C ILE A 192 -11.80 12.63 7.70
N THR A 193 -10.83 13.42 8.14
CA THR A 193 -10.41 13.53 9.56
C THR A 193 -10.87 14.84 10.20
N LYS A 194 -11.24 15.83 9.38
CA LYS A 194 -11.91 17.05 9.84
C LYS A 194 -13.04 17.40 8.87
N PRO A 195 -14.27 17.67 9.35
CA PRO A 195 -14.69 17.48 10.74
C PRO A 195 -14.76 15.98 11.10
N ALA A 196 -14.65 15.65 12.39
CA ALA A 196 -14.63 14.26 12.85
C ALA A 196 -15.91 13.47 12.50
N TYR A 197 -17.03 14.18 12.36
CA TYR A 197 -18.30 13.64 11.90
C TYR A 197 -18.83 14.52 10.76
N CYS A 198 -18.91 13.96 9.57
CA CYS A 198 -19.42 14.62 8.38
C CYS A 198 -20.31 13.69 7.56
N PHE A 199 -21.05 14.28 6.64
CA PHE A 199 -21.73 13.57 5.57
C PHE A 199 -21.23 14.10 4.23
N TRP A 200 -21.06 13.23 3.24
CA TRP A 200 -20.67 13.63 1.89
C TRP A 200 -21.49 12.84 0.87
N GLY A 201 -21.58 13.38 -0.35
CA GLY A 201 -22.30 12.76 -1.44
C GLY A 201 -22.89 13.82 -2.36
N GLU A 202 -24.21 13.84 -2.51
CA GLU A 202 -24.89 14.86 -3.32
C GLU A 202 -24.71 16.25 -2.71
N GLY A 203 -24.37 17.24 -3.53
CA GLY A 203 -24.25 18.63 -3.10
C GLY A 203 -22.89 19.03 -2.51
N GLY A 204 -22.18 18.18 -1.77
CA GLY A 204 -20.90 18.55 -1.17
C GLY A 204 -20.54 17.75 0.08
N ILE A 205 -19.75 18.38 0.97
CA ILE A 205 -19.43 17.87 2.30
C ILE A 205 -20.12 18.72 3.36
N TYR A 206 -20.86 18.06 4.26
CA TYR A 206 -21.69 18.65 5.29
C TYR A 206 -21.16 18.33 6.68
N GLU A 207 -21.42 19.24 7.62
CA GLU A 207 -21.31 18.98 9.06
C GLU A 207 -22.30 17.88 9.48
N ALA A 208 -22.21 17.44 10.75
CA ALA A 208 -23.05 16.37 11.30
C ALA A 208 -24.57 16.64 11.25
N ASP A 209 -25.01 17.89 10.99
CA ASP A 209 -26.43 18.25 10.85
C ASP A 209 -27.00 17.96 9.45
N MET A 210 -26.18 17.53 8.48
CA MET A 210 -26.53 17.22 7.09
C MET A 210 -27.08 18.41 6.26
N THR A 211 -27.03 19.63 6.79
CA THR A 211 -27.62 20.83 6.15
C THR A 211 -26.63 21.97 6.00
N THR A 212 -25.68 22.08 6.92
CA THR A 212 -24.61 23.07 6.93
C THR A 212 -23.40 22.49 6.21
N TYR A 213 -22.86 23.20 5.22
CA TYR A 213 -21.61 22.80 4.60
C TYR A 213 -20.45 22.88 5.60
N ALA A 214 -19.57 21.88 5.58
CA ALA A 214 -18.34 21.93 6.34
C ALA A 214 -17.43 23.02 5.78
N LYS A 215 -16.88 23.87 6.66
CA LYS A 215 -16.02 25.00 6.26
C LYS A 215 -14.55 24.65 6.22
N ASP A 216 -14.14 23.71 7.06
CA ASP A 216 -12.79 23.17 7.10
C ASP A 216 -12.87 21.66 6.88
N VAL A 217 -12.36 21.19 5.75
CA VAL A 217 -12.24 19.77 5.47
C VAL A 217 -10.78 19.38 5.42
N ARG A 218 -10.42 18.38 6.22
CA ARG A 218 -9.14 17.68 6.12
C ARG A 218 -9.40 16.25 5.68
N MET A 219 -8.77 15.89 4.57
CA MET A 219 -8.80 14.55 4.01
C MET A 219 -7.37 14.05 3.85
N ILE A 220 -7.15 12.78 4.18
CA ILE A 220 -5.84 12.15 4.08
C ILE A 220 -5.94 10.80 3.37
N PRO A 221 -4.85 10.29 2.78
CA PRO A 221 -4.82 8.95 2.22
C PRO A 221 -5.17 7.89 3.27
N SER A 222 -5.93 6.89 2.85
CA SER A 222 -6.27 5.70 3.63
C SER A 222 -5.94 4.45 2.83
N TYR A 223 -5.61 3.36 3.51
CA TYR A 223 -5.20 2.11 2.88
C TYR A 223 -6.26 1.04 3.10
N ASP A 224 -6.37 0.08 2.18
CA ASP A 224 -7.32 -1.03 2.32
C ASP A 224 -6.75 -2.10 3.26
N LEU A 225 -6.37 -1.66 4.46
CA LEU A 225 -5.77 -2.42 5.54
C LEU A 225 -6.41 -1.98 6.85
N TRP A 226 -6.84 -2.94 7.65
CA TRP A 226 -7.39 -2.75 8.99
C TRP A 226 -6.63 -3.62 9.97
N ILE A 227 -6.32 -3.02 11.12
CA ILE A 227 -5.88 -3.74 12.31
C ILE A 227 -6.95 -3.54 13.37
N ASP A 228 -7.60 -4.63 13.76
CA ASP A 228 -8.81 -4.62 14.59
C ASP A 228 -9.90 -3.70 13.97
N GLU A 229 -10.47 -2.76 14.72
CA GLU A 229 -11.45 -1.79 14.22
C GLU A 229 -10.82 -0.59 13.49
N ASN A 230 -9.49 -0.46 13.51
CA ASN A 230 -8.78 0.72 13.00
C ASN A 230 -8.38 0.56 11.53
N LYS A 231 -8.96 1.39 10.66
CA LYS A 231 -8.51 1.53 9.27
C LYS A 231 -7.17 2.27 9.26
N VAL A 232 -6.20 1.73 8.52
CA VAL A 232 -4.88 2.37 8.39
C VAL A 232 -4.99 3.56 7.45
N ASN A 233 -4.47 4.71 7.88
CA ASN A 233 -4.39 5.95 7.11
C ASN A 233 -3.08 6.68 7.39
N ALA A 234 -2.83 7.76 6.65
CA ALA A 234 -1.57 8.50 6.74
C ALA A 234 -1.27 9.06 8.13
N ASP A 235 -2.28 9.27 8.99
CA ASP A 235 -2.06 9.78 10.34
C ASP A 235 -1.67 8.66 11.30
N ASN A 236 -2.33 7.51 11.26
CA ASN A 236 -2.09 6.42 12.21
C ASN A 236 -1.10 5.36 11.71
N CYS A 237 -0.62 5.43 10.46
CA CYS A 237 0.21 4.36 9.89
C CYS A 237 1.53 4.12 10.66
N HIS A 238 2.03 5.09 11.42
CA HIS A 238 3.26 4.90 12.20
C HIS A 238 3.05 4.13 13.51
N ASP A 239 1.84 4.12 14.05
CA ASP A 239 1.42 3.34 15.22
C ASP A 239 -0.11 3.16 15.20
N ILE A 240 -0.57 2.09 14.57
CA ILE A 240 -1.97 1.95 14.15
C ILE A 240 -2.94 1.88 15.35
N LEU A 241 -2.45 1.35 16.47
CA LEU A 241 -3.22 1.13 17.70
C LEU A 241 -2.70 1.97 18.88
N ASP A 242 -1.81 2.93 18.64
CA ASP A 242 -1.12 3.71 19.68
C ASP A 242 -0.44 2.82 20.76
N ASN A 243 0.12 1.68 20.35
CA ASN A 243 0.71 0.68 21.25
C ASN A 243 2.15 0.27 20.88
N GLY A 244 2.68 0.77 19.77
CA GLY A 244 4.01 0.50 19.26
C GLY A 244 4.22 -0.89 18.64
N ILE A 245 3.15 -1.68 18.44
CA ILE A 245 3.24 -3.05 17.92
C ILE A 245 3.04 -3.09 16.41
N PHE A 246 2.08 -2.31 15.88
CA PHE A 246 1.68 -2.33 14.48
C PHE A 246 1.99 -1.01 13.81
N SER A 247 2.80 -1.05 12.76
CA SER A 247 3.09 0.11 11.90
C SER A 247 3.04 -0.31 10.44
N TYR A 248 2.75 0.64 9.55
CA TYR A 248 2.59 0.43 8.13
C TYR A 248 3.38 1.47 7.36
N ASP A 249 4.27 1.03 6.48
CA ASP A 249 4.94 1.86 5.48
C ASP A 249 4.13 1.80 4.17
N PRO A 250 3.44 2.89 3.77
CA PRO A 250 2.64 2.92 2.54
C PRO A 250 3.45 2.82 1.25
N VAL A 251 4.71 3.24 1.27
CA VAL A 251 5.60 3.22 0.09
C VAL A 251 6.06 1.79 -0.18
N GLN A 252 6.44 1.08 0.87
CA GLN A 252 6.86 -0.32 0.79
C GLN A 252 5.67 -1.30 0.85
N LYS A 253 4.48 -0.80 1.18
CA LYS A 253 3.28 -1.59 1.51
C LYS A 253 3.55 -2.62 2.61
N MET A 254 4.32 -2.23 3.62
CA MET A 254 4.82 -3.13 4.64
C MET A 254 4.14 -2.87 5.98
N LEU A 255 3.30 -3.81 6.43
CA LEU A 255 2.83 -3.91 7.82
C LEU A 255 3.93 -4.56 8.65
N THR A 256 4.52 -3.81 9.57
CA THR A 256 5.48 -4.31 10.56
C THR A 256 4.77 -4.69 11.85
N ILE A 257 5.09 -5.88 12.36
CA ILE A 257 4.66 -6.39 13.67
C ILE A 257 5.91 -6.56 14.54
N SER A 258 5.94 -5.93 15.72
CA SER A 258 7.13 -5.89 16.60
C SER A 258 6.79 -6.11 18.08
N GLY A 259 6.08 -7.20 18.38
CA GLY A 259 5.71 -7.56 19.76
C GLY A 259 4.45 -8.42 19.82
N SER A 260 4.07 -8.86 21.01
CA SER A 260 2.82 -9.59 21.25
C SER A 260 1.67 -8.65 21.59
N PHE A 261 0.46 -8.99 21.15
CA PHE A 261 -0.75 -8.21 21.35
C PHE A 261 -1.84 -9.09 21.94
N ASP A 262 -2.50 -8.63 23.00
CA ASP A 262 -3.64 -9.34 23.59
C ASP A 262 -4.91 -8.98 22.83
N HIS A 263 -5.54 -9.98 22.22
CA HIS A 263 -6.70 -9.80 21.36
C HIS A 263 -7.61 -11.02 21.43
N PRO A 264 -8.95 -10.86 21.34
CA PRO A 264 -9.86 -11.99 21.31
C PRO A 264 -9.57 -12.93 20.14
N MET A 265 -9.33 -14.21 20.47
CA MET A 265 -9.03 -15.24 19.49
C MET A 265 -10.12 -15.45 18.43
N ASP A 266 -11.38 -15.13 18.72
CA ASP A 266 -12.53 -15.32 17.83
C ASP A 266 -12.87 -14.07 17.00
N GLN A 267 -12.02 -13.04 17.03
CA GLN A 267 -12.21 -11.78 16.29
C GLN A 267 -11.16 -11.60 15.18
N GLU A 268 -11.56 -10.85 14.17
CA GLU A 268 -10.67 -10.47 13.07
C GLU A 268 -9.67 -9.46 13.60
N LEU A 269 -8.38 -9.73 13.42
CA LEU A 269 -7.36 -8.77 13.79
C LEU A 269 -6.74 -8.09 12.57
N ILE A 270 -6.52 -8.82 11.48
CA ILE A 270 -5.91 -8.24 10.28
C ILE A 270 -6.87 -8.48 9.12
N TYR A 271 -7.32 -7.42 8.48
CA TYR A 271 -8.06 -7.48 7.23
C TYR A 271 -7.36 -6.67 6.17
N SER A 272 -7.14 -7.24 4.99
CA SER A 272 -6.54 -6.48 3.89
C SER A 272 -7.08 -6.84 2.52
N SER A 273 -7.32 -5.79 1.74
CA SER A 273 -7.47 -5.79 0.29
C SER A 273 -6.41 -4.89 -0.35
N GLU A 274 -5.30 -4.62 0.34
CA GLU A 274 -4.21 -3.79 -0.15
C GLU A 274 -3.31 -4.61 -1.06
N LYS A 275 -3.26 -4.22 -2.34
CA LYS A 275 -2.48 -4.91 -3.36
C LYS A 275 -0.99 -4.89 -3.04
N GLY A 276 -0.36 -6.06 -2.89
CA GLY A 276 1.08 -6.19 -2.68
C GLY A 276 1.50 -5.96 -1.22
N LEU A 277 0.62 -6.27 -0.27
CA LEU A 277 0.92 -6.19 1.15
C LEU A 277 2.09 -7.12 1.53
N ILE A 278 3.00 -6.60 2.35
CA ILE A 278 4.04 -7.37 3.04
C ILE A 278 3.75 -7.28 4.53
N ILE A 279 3.54 -8.41 5.19
CA ILE A 279 3.49 -8.51 6.65
C ILE A 279 4.88 -8.94 7.13
N ASN A 280 5.62 -8.04 7.77
CA ASN A 280 6.97 -8.26 8.26
C ASN A 280 6.98 -8.37 9.79
N VAL A 281 7.22 -9.59 10.29
CA VAL A 281 7.26 -9.88 11.73
C VAL A 281 8.71 -9.79 12.20
N THR A 282 9.01 -8.74 12.95
CA THR A 282 10.39 -8.37 13.30
C THR A 282 10.85 -8.94 14.63
N GLU A 283 9.94 -9.31 15.53
CA GLU A 283 10.22 -9.94 16.82
C GLU A 283 9.31 -11.14 17.01
N ASP A 284 9.63 -12.01 17.96
CA ASP A 284 8.72 -13.12 18.27
C ASP A 284 7.41 -12.53 18.83
N SER A 285 6.31 -12.82 18.14
CA SER A 285 5.04 -12.11 18.28
C SER A 285 3.88 -13.11 18.41
N GLU A 286 3.22 -13.09 19.57
CA GLU A 286 1.94 -13.78 19.78
C GLU A 286 0.79 -12.80 19.55
N ILE A 287 0.01 -13.08 18.50
CA ILE A 287 -0.98 -12.17 17.92
C ILE A 287 -2.27 -12.98 17.67
N PRO A 288 -3.07 -13.23 18.73
CA PRO A 288 -4.31 -13.99 18.61
C PRO A 288 -5.35 -13.24 17.77
N GLY A 289 -6.30 -13.98 17.19
CA GLY A 289 -7.25 -13.46 16.21
C GLY A 289 -6.91 -13.95 14.80
N TYR A 290 -7.83 -13.76 13.86
CA TYR A 290 -7.66 -14.25 12.50
C TYR A 290 -7.30 -13.14 11.50
N THR A 291 -6.64 -13.54 10.42
CA THR A 291 -6.21 -12.70 9.31
C THR A 291 -7.03 -13.03 8.06
N VAL A 292 -7.56 -12.01 7.38
CA VAL A 292 -8.33 -12.14 6.14
C VAL A 292 -7.67 -11.31 5.04
N LEU A 293 -7.37 -11.96 3.91
CA LEU A 293 -6.62 -11.40 2.79
C LEU A 293 -7.41 -11.56 1.50
N HIS A 294 -7.54 -10.48 0.73
CA HIS A 294 -8.21 -10.45 -0.56
C HIS A 294 -7.28 -10.09 -1.73
N GLU A 295 -6.03 -9.74 -1.43
CA GLU A 295 -4.98 -9.46 -2.41
C GLU A 295 -3.70 -10.23 -2.07
N ASP A 296 -2.83 -10.37 -3.06
CA ASP A 296 -1.57 -11.09 -2.90
C ASP A 296 -0.75 -10.50 -1.75
N THR A 297 -0.35 -11.37 -0.82
CA THR A 297 0.31 -10.98 0.44
C THR A 297 1.53 -11.83 0.69
N VAL A 298 2.61 -11.19 1.14
CA VAL A 298 3.83 -11.87 1.61
C VAL A 298 3.91 -11.77 3.14
N ILE A 299 4.07 -12.90 3.83
CA ILE A 299 4.44 -12.92 5.26
C ILE A 299 5.93 -13.24 5.33
N THR A 300 6.69 -12.38 6.00
CA THR A 300 8.14 -12.50 6.13
C THR A 300 8.61 -12.00 7.50
N GLY A 301 9.93 -12.02 7.73
CA GLY A 301 10.57 -11.42 8.88
C GLY A 301 11.21 -12.44 9.82
N LYS A 302 12.14 -11.94 10.64
CA LYS A 302 13.02 -12.74 11.52
C LYS A 302 12.30 -13.30 12.76
N GLY A 303 11.18 -12.69 13.16
CA GLY A 303 10.39 -13.12 14.32
C GLY A 303 9.65 -14.44 14.07
N VAL A 304 9.19 -15.09 15.14
CA VAL A 304 8.10 -16.07 15.04
C VAL A 304 6.77 -15.35 15.03
N PHE A 305 5.96 -15.56 14.00
CA PHE A 305 4.58 -15.11 13.97
C PHE A 305 3.66 -16.22 14.51
N ILE A 306 3.06 -16.02 15.67
CA ILE A 306 2.07 -16.95 16.24
C ILE A 306 0.70 -16.27 16.15
N THR A 307 -0.23 -16.86 15.40
CA THR A 307 -1.55 -16.27 15.16
C THR A 307 -2.68 -17.30 15.11
N GLY A 308 -3.92 -16.80 15.19
CA GLY A 308 -5.13 -17.57 15.02
C GLY A 308 -6.03 -17.63 16.24
N THR A 309 -6.98 -18.56 16.17
CA THR A 309 -8.13 -18.68 17.08
C THR A 309 -8.02 -19.84 18.06
N GLY A 310 -6.89 -20.55 18.05
CA GLY A 310 -6.74 -21.86 18.69
C GLY A 310 -7.48 -22.98 17.95
N THR A 311 -7.38 -24.22 18.44
CA THR A 311 -7.87 -25.43 17.75
C THR A 311 -9.17 -26.01 18.35
N SER A 312 -9.92 -25.21 19.10
CA SER A 312 -11.16 -25.66 19.75
C SER A 312 -12.26 -25.91 18.71
N SER A 313 -12.96 -27.05 18.79
CA SER A 313 -13.94 -27.51 17.79
C SER A 313 -15.23 -26.67 17.68
N GLY A 314 -15.36 -25.59 18.45
CA GLY A 314 -16.51 -24.69 18.44
C GLY A 314 -16.37 -23.50 17.48
N ASN A 315 -15.14 -23.14 17.08
CA ASN A 315 -14.88 -22.01 16.19
C ASN A 315 -14.61 -22.53 14.79
N SER A 316 -15.41 -22.10 13.80
CA SER A 316 -15.24 -22.45 12.38
C SER A 316 -14.45 -21.39 11.62
N ILE A 317 -13.36 -20.89 12.21
CA ILE A 317 -12.58 -19.76 11.70
C ILE A 317 -11.22 -20.24 11.19
N THR A 318 -10.80 -19.75 10.01
CA THR A 318 -9.46 -19.99 9.48
C THR A 318 -8.49 -18.99 10.09
N ALA A 319 -7.33 -19.40 10.59
CA ALA A 319 -6.40 -18.45 11.22
C ALA A 319 -5.83 -17.42 10.23
N ILE A 320 -5.44 -17.87 9.03
CA ILE A 320 -5.04 -16.98 7.93
C ILE A 320 -5.82 -17.38 6.67
N ALA A 321 -6.81 -16.58 6.29
CA ALA A 321 -7.68 -16.84 5.15
C ALA A 321 -7.28 -15.96 3.95
N ASN A 322 -6.72 -16.55 2.90
CA ASN A 322 -6.50 -15.88 1.62
C ASN A 322 -7.61 -16.24 0.61
N HIS A 323 -8.47 -15.27 0.29
CA HIS A 323 -9.64 -15.48 -0.57
C HIS A 323 -9.38 -15.00 -2.00
N ASN A 324 -9.24 -15.94 -2.94
CA ASN A 324 -8.93 -15.68 -4.35
C ASN A 324 -7.62 -14.92 -4.59
N CYS A 325 -6.69 -14.99 -3.64
CA CYS A 325 -5.37 -14.39 -3.76
C CYS A 325 -4.26 -15.35 -3.33
N LYS A 326 -3.02 -15.00 -3.65
CA LYS A 326 -1.83 -15.76 -3.27
C LYS A 326 -1.34 -15.33 -1.90
N LEU A 327 -1.14 -16.31 -1.02
CA LEU A 327 -0.35 -16.15 0.19
C LEU A 327 1.06 -16.68 -0.04
N THR A 328 2.07 -15.84 0.15
CA THR A 328 3.48 -16.25 0.13
C THR A 328 4.03 -16.18 1.54
N ILE A 329 4.60 -17.28 2.04
CA ILE A 329 5.31 -17.31 3.32
C ILE A 329 6.80 -17.46 3.00
N ASP A 330 7.58 -16.41 3.27
CA ASP A 330 8.96 -16.31 2.77
C ASP A 330 9.94 -15.88 3.87
N ASN A 331 10.99 -16.69 4.04
CA ASN A 331 12.08 -16.44 5.00
C ASN A 331 11.60 -16.14 6.42
N THR A 332 10.63 -16.90 6.92
CA THR A 332 10.01 -16.63 8.23
C THR A 332 9.68 -17.88 9.03
N ARG A 333 9.21 -17.68 10.26
CA ARG A 333 8.69 -18.72 11.15
C ARG A 333 7.24 -18.39 11.46
N LEU A 334 6.32 -19.28 11.11
CA LEU A 334 4.89 -19.06 11.24
C LEU A 334 4.21 -20.22 11.98
N MET A 335 3.40 -19.90 12.98
CA MET A 335 2.50 -20.82 13.64
C MET A 335 1.06 -20.29 13.55
N ALA A 336 0.20 -21.02 12.85
CA ALA A 336 -1.19 -20.61 12.60
C ALA A 336 -2.17 -21.67 13.11
N LEU A 337 -3.02 -21.29 14.06
CA LEU A 337 -3.93 -22.20 14.76
C LEU A 337 -5.40 -21.81 14.55
N GLY A 338 -6.22 -22.69 13.98
CA GLY A 338 -7.64 -22.37 13.76
C GLY A 338 -8.57 -23.58 13.67
N HIS A 339 -9.72 -23.39 13.02
CA HIS A 339 -10.49 -24.48 12.43
C HIS A 339 -9.75 -25.06 11.23
N VAL A 340 -9.35 -24.14 10.36
CA VAL A 340 -8.31 -24.30 9.35
C VAL A 340 -7.11 -23.49 9.80
N GLY A 341 -5.91 -24.06 9.76
CA GLY A 341 -4.69 -23.32 10.10
C GLY A 341 -4.43 -22.21 9.06
N ILE A 342 -4.11 -22.59 7.83
CA ILE A 342 -3.73 -21.65 6.78
C ILE A 342 -4.52 -21.94 5.49
N GLY A 343 -5.11 -20.88 4.97
CA GLY A 343 -5.62 -20.74 3.62
C GLY A 343 -7.07 -21.13 3.42
N THR A 344 -7.53 -20.97 2.18
CA THR A 344 -8.91 -21.25 1.75
C THR A 344 -8.93 -22.04 0.45
N THR A 345 -10.04 -22.70 0.12
CA THR A 345 -10.17 -23.47 -1.12
C THR A 345 -10.19 -22.62 -2.40
N THR A 346 -10.11 -21.29 -2.29
CA THR A 346 -10.00 -20.38 -3.43
C THR A 346 -8.64 -19.69 -3.53
N GLY A 347 -7.81 -19.77 -2.48
CA GLY A 347 -6.48 -19.16 -2.44
C GLY A 347 -5.36 -20.12 -2.83
N SER A 348 -4.23 -19.56 -3.26
CA SER A 348 -2.98 -20.31 -3.49
C SER A 348 -1.97 -20.02 -2.39
N ILE A 349 -1.06 -20.96 -2.15
CA ILE A 349 -0.06 -20.87 -1.10
C ILE A 349 1.29 -21.27 -1.67
N ASP A 350 2.26 -20.37 -1.57
CA ASP A 350 3.66 -20.70 -1.77
C ASP A 350 4.43 -20.50 -0.46
N ILE A 351 5.32 -21.44 -0.15
CA ILE A 351 6.18 -21.39 1.02
C ILE A 351 7.63 -21.46 0.55
N TYR A 352 8.43 -20.47 0.92
CA TYR A 352 9.86 -20.35 0.59
C TYR A 352 10.66 -20.27 1.88
N ASN A 353 11.67 -21.14 2.02
CA ASN A 353 12.67 -21.10 3.11
C ASN A 353 12.08 -20.74 4.50
N SER A 354 10.97 -21.38 4.88
CA SER A 354 10.22 -21.02 6.08
C SER A 354 9.90 -22.24 6.92
N ASP A 355 9.89 -22.04 8.24
CA ASP A 355 9.34 -23.03 9.17
C ASP A 355 7.87 -22.68 9.42
N VAL A 356 6.96 -23.58 9.05
CA VAL A 356 5.52 -23.36 9.16
C VAL A 356 4.88 -24.49 9.95
N LEU A 357 4.20 -24.14 11.04
CA LEU A 357 3.32 -25.03 11.79
C LEU A 357 1.87 -24.56 11.63
N ALA A 358 1.10 -25.28 10.82
CA ALA A 358 -0.33 -25.04 10.70
C ALA A 358 -1.09 -26.13 11.45
N ALA A 359 -2.06 -25.75 12.27
CA ALA A 359 -2.95 -26.71 12.92
C ALA A 359 -4.41 -26.24 12.90
N GLY A 360 -5.30 -27.20 12.68
CA GLY A 360 -6.72 -26.96 12.55
C GLY A 360 -7.56 -28.03 13.24
N SER A 361 -8.70 -27.63 13.83
CA SER A 361 -9.68 -28.58 14.36
C SER A 361 -10.32 -29.43 13.25
N GLU A 362 -10.40 -28.91 12.02
CA GLU A 362 -10.78 -29.62 10.79
C GLU A 362 -9.56 -30.04 9.98
N GLN A 363 -8.68 -29.11 9.61
CA GLN A 363 -7.50 -29.37 8.79
C GLN A 363 -6.44 -28.28 8.93
N ALA A 364 -5.17 -28.61 8.70
CA ALA A 364 -4.06 -27.66 8.82
C ALA A 364 -4.03 -26.65 7.66
N PHE A 365 -4.24 -27.12 6.43
CA PHE A 365 -4.18 -26.30 5.23
C PHE A 365 -5.44 -26.46 4.37
N ALA A 366 -5.86 -25.37 3.72
CA ALA A 366 -6.80 -25.38 2.61
C ALA A 366 -6.22 -24.55 1.46
N PHE A 367 -6.40 -25.00 0.23
CA PHE A 367 -5.93 -24.31 -0.97
C PHE A 367 -6.77 -24.69 -2.19
N ALA A 368 -6.70 -23.89 -3.25
CA ALA A 368 -7.30 -24.22 -4.53
C ALA A 368 -6.57 -25.40 -5.21
N PRO A 369 -7.21 -26.12 -6.15
CA PRO A 369 -6.59 -27.18 -6.93
C PRO A 369 -5.20 -26.82 -7.46
N ASP A 370 -4.22 -27.69 -7.21
CA ASP A 370 -2.83 -27.59 -7.72
C ASP A 370 -2.12 -26.26 -7.38
N SER A 371 -2.49 -25.63 -6.26
CA SER A 371 -2.05 -24.28 -5.90
C SER A 371 -1.26 -24.19 -4.59
N PHE A 372 -0.68 -25.31 -4.15
CA PHE A 372 0.15 -25.39 -2.96
C PHE A 372 1.57 -25.81 -3.33
N ASN A 373 2.54 -24.93 -3.10
CA ASN A 373 3.94 -25.17 -3.43
C ASN A 373 4.85 -24.94 -2.23
N ILE A 374 5.84 -25.81 -2.08
CA ILE A 374 6.94 -25.65 -1.12
C ILE A 374 8.23 -25.55 -1.92
N TYR A 375 8.98 -24.49 -1.67
CA TYR A 375 10.30 -24.21 -2.24
C TYR A 375 11.31 -24.16 -1.10
N ASP A 376 12.43 -24.83 -1.28
CA ASP A 376 13.53 -24.86 -0.31
C ASP A 376 13.08 -25.25 1.12
N GLY A 377 12.11 -26.15 1.20
CA GLY A 377 11.57 -26.71 2.42
C GLY A 377 11.02 -28.11 2.20
N ASN A 378 10.75 -28.83 3.28
CA ASN A 378 10.13 -30.14 3.24
C ASN A 378 8.98 -30.22 4.25
N LEU A 379 7.91 -30.90 3.86
CA LEU A 379 6.86 -31.29 4.78
C LEU A 379 7.42 -32.38 5.72
N SER A 380 7.59 -32.06 6.99
CA SER A 380 8.17 -32.95 8.00
C SER A 380 7.12 -33.69 8.83
N PHE A 381 5.89 -33.17 8.89
CA PHE A 381 4.74 -33.80 9.54
C PHE A 381 3.43 -33.48 8.80
N PRO A 382 2.47 -34.43 8.68
CA PRO A 382 2.52 -35.82 9.16
C PRO A 382 3.41 -36.71 8.27
N SER A 383 3.76 -37.91 8.77
CA SER A 383 4.43 -38.93 7.97
C SER A 383 3.81 -40.32 8.26
N PRO A 384 3.31 -41.05 7.25
CA PRO A 384 3.23 -40.66 5.84
C PRO A 384 2.16 -39.58 5.58
N TYR A 385 2.24 -38.92 4.42
CA TYR A 385 1.29 -37.90 3.96
C TYR A 385 1.02 -38.00 2.46
N THR A 386 -0.01 -37.30 1.99
CA THR A 386 -0.26 -37.05 0.57
C THR A 386 -0.73 -35.60 0.40
N VAL A 387 -0.06 -34.83 -0.44
CA VAL A 387 -0.57 -33.51 -0.87
C VAL A 387 -1.68 -33.77 -1.87
N GLY A 388 -2.91 -33.49 -1.47
CA GLY A 388 -4.08 -33.59 -2.35
C GLY A 388 -4.31 -32.28 -3.11
N ASN A 389 -5.43 -32.21 -3.83
CA ASN A 389 -5.73 -31.02 -4.64
C ASN A 389 -6.21 -29.84 -3.79
N ASN A 390 -6.76 -30.06 -2.59
CA ASN A 390 -7.38 -29.01 -1.78
C ASN A 390 -6.89 -28.95 -0.33
N THR A 391 -6.10 -29.94 0.09
CA THR A 391 -5.55 -30.05 1.45
C THR A 391 -4.41 -31.08 1.45
N ILE A 392 -3.79 -31.25 2.61
CA ILE A 392 -2.80 -32.31 2.88
C ILE A 392 -3.50 -33.41 3.67
N TYR A 393 -3.35 -34.65 3.22
CA TYR A 393 -3.90 -35.84 3.88
C TYR A 393 -2.84 -36.55 4.72
N ASP A 394 -3.25 -37.07 5.88
CA ASP A 394 -2.46 -37.96 6.71
C ASP A 394 -2.42 -39.41 6.14
N GLY A 395 -1.64 -40.28 6.78
CA GLY A 395 -1.53 -41.69 6.41
C GLY A 395 -2.83 -42.50 6.47
N GLY A 396 -3.89 -41.97 7.09
CA GLY A 396 -5.23 -42.54 7.12
C GLY A 396 -6.16 -41.97 6.05
N SER A 397 -5.63 -41.19 5.11
CA SER A 397 -6.38 -40.48 4.06
C SER A 397 -7.41 -39.48 4.61
N LYS A 398 -7.19 -38.96 5.82
CA LYS A 398 -7.99 -37.88 6.41
C LYS A 398 -7.24 -36.56 6.27
N ALA A 399 -7.95 -35.45 6.22
CA ALA A 399 -7.32 -34.14 6.21
C ALA A 399 -6.43 -34.01 7.46
N ALA A 400 -5.15 -33.71 7.25
CA ALA A 400 -4.16 -33.61 8.30
C ALA A 400 -4.52 -32.42 9.20
N LYS A 401 -4.75 -32.67 10.49
CA LYS A 401 -5.09 -31.61 11.46
C LYS A 401 -3.90 -30.77 11.90
N MET A 402 -2.69 -31.25 11.64
CA MET A 402 -1.45 -30.55 11.93
C MET A 402 -0.47 -30.87 10.82
N VAL A 403 0.17 -29.85 10.28
CA VAL A 403 1.22 -29.98 9.27
C VAL A 403 2.39 -29.12 9.70
N ALA A 404 3.58 -29.72 9.68
CA ALA A 404 4.84 -29.02 9.89
C ALA A 404 5.63 -29.04 8.59
N ILE A 405 6.11 -27.87 8.19
CA ILE A 405 7.02 -27.66 7.08
C ILE A 405 8.27 -27.04 7.67
N GLU A 406 9.41 -27.64 7.37
CA GLU A 406 10.70 -27.18 7.84
C GLU A 406 11.49 -26.67 6.64
N ARG A 407 12.15 -25.53 6.81
CA ARG A 407 13.07 -25.01 5.80
C ARG A 407 14.23 -26.00 5.61
N LEU A 408 14.74 -26.09 4.39
CA LEU A 408 15.94 -26.88 4.13
C LEU A 408 17.11 -26.26 4.90
N LYS A 409 17.81 -27.10 5.67
CA LYS A 409 19.03 -26.66 6.36
C LYS A 409 20.14 -26.49 5.32
N VAL A 410 20.40 -25.24 4.93
CA VAL A 410 21.49 -24.90 4.00
C VAL A 410 22.80 -24.79 4.78
N LYS A 411 23.81 -25.57 4.39
CA LYS A 411 25.16 -25.42 4.96
C LYS A 411 25.70 -24.04 4.62
N GLY A 412 26.31 -23.38 5.62
CA GLY A 412 26.89 -22.05 5.52
C GLY A 412 25.95 -20.89 5.77
N ASP A 413 24.63 -21.10 5.74
CA ASP A 413 23.63 -20.12 6.20
C ASP A 413 23.47 -20.26 7.72
N ILE A 414 24.37 -19.66 8.49
CA ILE A 414 24.45 -19.89 9.93
C ILE A 414 23.32 -19.17 10.65
N ASN A 415 22.91 -17.97 10.21
CA ASN A 415 21.78 -17.28 10.84
C ASN A 415 20.42 -17.83 10.40
N GLY A 416 20.36 -18.61 9.30
CA GLY A 416 19.12 -19.19 8.77
C GLY A 416 18.28 -18.19 7.96
N ASP A 417 18.88 -17.10 7.46
CA ASP A 417 18.18 -16.06 6.70
C ASP A 417 18.01 -16.40 5.20
N GLY A 418 18.48 -17.57 4.78
CA GLY A 418 18.44 -18.05 3.40
C GLY A 418 19.59 -17.57 2.53
N ILE A 419 20.48 -16.70 3.02
CA ILE A 419 21.53 -16.06 2.21
C ILE A 419 22.89 -16.22 2.90
N ILE A 420 23.77 -17.02 2.31
CA ILE A 420 25.16 -17.16 2.79
C ILE A 420 25.96 -15.88 2.54
N ASN A 421 26.12 -15.04 3.56
CA ASN A 421 26.77 -13.74 3.45
C ASN A 421 27.76 -13.43 4.60
N VAL A 422 28.25 -12.19 4.65
CA VAL A 422 29.26 -11.76 5.65
C VAL A 422 28.77 -11.87 7.10
N THR A 423 27.46 -11.92 7.31
CA THR A 423 26.84 -12.15 8.61
C THR A 423 27.13 -13.57 9.11
N ASP A 424 26.97 -14.58 8.27
CA ASP A 424 27.31 -15.97 8.59
C ASP A 424 28.78 -16.15 8.86
N LEU A 425 29.62 -15.54 8.00
CA LEU A 425 31.06 -15.53 8.20
C LEU A 425 31.43 -14.95 9.57
N SER A 426 30.74 -13.88 9.98
CA SER A 426 30.95 -13.22 11.27
C SER A 426 30.49 -14.08 12.44
N LEU A 427 29.37 -14.82 12.29
CA LEU A 427 28.90 -15.78 13.29
C LEU A 427 29.87 -16.94 13.48
N ALA A 428 30.30 -17.58 12.39
CA ALA A 428 31.33 -18.63 12.44
C ALA A 428 32.63 -18.12 13.09
N ALA A 429 33.10 -16.92 12.69
CA ALA A 429 34.30 -16.33 13.25
C ALA A 429 34.17 -16.00 14.74
N ALA A 430 33.01 -15.52 15.18
CA ALA A 430 32.74 -15.26 16.59
C ALA A 430 32.72 -16.56 17.42
N TYR A 431 32.11 -17.63 16.89
CA TYR A 431 32.09 -18.95 17.52
C TYR A 431 33.50 -19.55 17.67
N VAL A 432 34.28 -19.60 16.58
CA VAL A 432 35.65 -20.12 16.61
C VAL A 432 36.56 -19.32 17.55
N LYS A 433 36.29 -18.02 17.74
CA LYS A 433 37.01 -17.16 18.71
C LYS A 433 36.49 -17.27 20.15
N GLY A 434 35.49 -18.12 20.42
CA GLY A 434 34.85 -18.25 21.73
C GLY A 434 34.13 -16.98 22.19
N LYS A 435 33.70 -16.12 21.26
CA LYS A 435 33.01 -14.86 21.54
C LYS A 435 31.49 -15.00 21.51
N ARG A 436 30.97 -16.06 20.90
CA ARG A 436 29.54 -16.34 20.78
C ARG A 436 29.31 -17.85 20.75
N SER A 437 28.30 -18.33 21.44
CA SER A 437 27.85 -19.73 21.32
C SER A 437 26.84 -19.86 20.18
N LEU A 438 26.84 -21.00 19.50
CA LEU A 438 25.84 -21.38 18.50
C LEU A 438 24.94 -22.46 19.10
N ASN A 439 23.68 -22.55 18.63
CA ASN A 439 22.80 -23.67 18.96
C ASN A 439 23.05 -24.87 18.02
N GLU A 440 22.47 -26.05 18.30
CA GLU A 440 22.71 -27.26 17.50
C GLU A 440 22.45 -27.08 15.99
N ASP A 441 21.41 -26.34 15.61
CA ASP A 441 21.08 -26.08 14.21
C ASP A 441 22.11 -25.16 13.55
N GLN A 442 22.53 -24.11 14.24
CA GLN A 442 23.58 -23.21 13.78
C GLN A 442 24.92 -23.93 13.68
N GLU A 443 25.21 -24.82 14.62
CA GLU A 443 26.43 -25.62 14.60
C GLU A 443 26.45 -26.56 13.39
N SER A 444 25.33 -27.23 13.12
CA SER A 444 25.14 -28.09 11.96
C SER A 444 25.31 -27.34 10.62
N ARG A 445 24.78 -26.12 10.50
CA ARG A 445 24.96 -25.27 9.31
C ARG A 445 26.37 -24.70 9.21
N ALA A 446 27.01 -24.41 10.33
CA ALA A 446 28.37 -23.87 10.37
C ALA A 446 29.45 -24.91 10.05
N ASP A 447 29.22 -26.21 10.31
CA ASP A 447 30.12 -27.29 9.90
C ASP A 447 29.94 -27.64 8.42
N ILE A 448 30.50 -26.77 7.57
CA ILE A 448 30.44 -26.95 6.12
C ILE A 448 31.37 -28.09 5.68
N SER A 449 32.48 -28.26 6.38
CA SER A 449 33.43 -29.34 6.13
C SER A 449 32.84 -30.74 6.37
N GLY A 450 31.87 -30.85 7.29
CA GLY A 450 31.23 -32.11 7.70
C GLY A 450 32.11 -32.97 8.60
N ASP A 451 33.12 -32.40 9.26
CA ASP A 451 34.04 -33.12 10.13
C ASP A 451 33.59 -33.17 11.60
N GLY A 452 32.42 -32.60 11.90
CA GLY A 452 31.82 -32.49 13.22
C GLY A 452 32.39 -31.36 14.08
N LYS A 453 33.21 -30.45 13.51
CA LYS A 453 33.81 -29.32 14.21
C LYS A 453 33.72 -28.04 13.40
N ILE A 454 33.43 -26.94 14.06
CA ILE A 454 33.43 -25.61 13.43
C ILE A 454 34.78 -24.97 13.66
N THR A 455 35.54 -24.77 12.59
CA THR A 455 36.93 -24.31 12.64
C THR A 455 37.21 -23.17 11.66
N ILE A 456 38.47 -22.73 11.60
CA ILE A 456 38.93 -21.76 10.57
C ILE A 456 38.72 -22.29 9.14
N THR A 457 38.63 -23.61 8.97
CA THR A 457 38.35 -24.26 7.69
C THR A 457 36.98 -23.87 7.17
N ASP A 458 35.95 -23.94 8.01
CA ASP A 458 34.57 -23.58 7.66
C ASP A 458 34.45 -22.09 7.35
N ILE A 459 35.06 -21.24 8.18
CA ILE A 459 35.17 -19.79 7.93
C ILE A 459 35.80 -19.53 6.55
N SER A 460 36.84 -20.28 6.18
CA SER A 460 37.50 -20.13 4.89
C SER A 460 36.61 -20.57 3.73
N ILE A 461 35.79 -21.61 3.92
CA ILE A 461 34.81 -22.08 2.92
C ILE A 461 33.71 -21.03 2.72
N ILE A 462 33.13 -20.49 3.79
CA ILE A 462 32.14 -19.39 3.73
C ILE A 462 32.74 -18.18 3.01
N ALA A 463 33.94 -17.76 3.40
CA ALA A 463 34.61 -16.61 2.78
C ALA A 463 34.91 -16.85 1.29
N ALA A 464 35.22 -18.08 0.89
CA ALA A 464 35.42 -18.43 -0.51
C ALA A 464 34.10 -18.38 -1.30
N HIS A 465 32.99 -18.80 -0.70
CA HIS A 465 31.65 -18.70 -1.28
C HIS A 465 31.24 -17.26 -1.50
N ILE A 466 31.32 -16.41 -0.48
CA ILE A 466 30.99 -14.97 -0.55
C ILE A 466 31.82 -14.27 -1.64
N LYS A 467 33.06 -14.71 -1.86
CA LYS A 467 33.95 -14.16 -2.90
C LYS A 467 33.72 -14.75 -4.30
N GLY A 468 32.72 -15.62 -4.48
CA GLY A 468 32.44 -16.31 -5.74
C GLY A 468 33.52 -17.31 -6.17
N LYS A 469 34.38 -17.76 -5.24
CA LYS A 469 35.50 -18.66 -5.55
C LYS A 469 35.15 -20.14 -5.40
N LYS A 470 34.17 -20.47 -4.56
CA LYS A 470 33.74 -21.86 -4.31
C LYS A 470 32.27 -21.90 -3.89
N ALA A 471 31.42 -22.57 -4.65
CA ALA A 471 30.03 -22.79 -4.25
C ALA A 471 29.97 -23.73 -3.03
N ILE A 472 29.08 -23.42 -2.08
CA ILE A 472 28.66 -24.35 -1.03
C ILE A 472 27.43 -25.05 -1.61
N VAL A 473 27.46 -26.38 -1.62
CA VAL A 473 26.45 -27.24 -2.25
C VAL A 473 25.89 -28.18 -1.21
#